data_AF-A0A2U0H2C3-F1
#
_entry.id   AF-A0A2U0H2C3-F1
#
_cell.length_a   1.000
_cell.length_b   1.000
_cell.length_c   1.000
_cell.angle_alpha   90.00
_cell.angle_beta   90.00
_cell.angle_gamma   90.00
#
_symmetry.space_group_name_H-M   'P 1'
#
loop_
_entity.id
_entity.type
_entity.pdbx_description
1 polymer ?
#
loop_
_entity_poly.entity_id
_entity_poly.type
_entity_poly.pdbx_seq_one_letter_code
_entity_poly.pdbx_strand_id
1 'polypeptide(L)'
;MPDTANWLIRNPPANLVTTAFGPVPDDSTSAMVGYIPEPGSQEGMVYTVVKIADGVAVRAEIAALTESAMCPPLPDGGMYGAPGQG
;
A
#
# COMPACT_ATOMS: atom_id res chain seq x y z
N MET A 1 -0.14 -13.80 12.92
CA MET A 1 0.04 -12.47 12.29
C MET A 1 0.78 -12.59 10.97
N PRO A 2 1.99 -13.17 10.88
CA PRO A 2 2.70 -13.32 9.60
C PRO A 2 1.84 -13.95 8.49
N ASP A 3 1.03 -14.96 8.81
CA ASP A 3 0.07 -15.55 7.87
C ASP A 3 -0.91 -14.53 7.29
N THR A 4 -1.47 -13.65 8.14
CA THR A 4 -2.38 -12.57 7.74
C THR A 4 -1.68 -11.57 6.83
N ALA A 5 -0.48 -11.12 7.21
CA ALA A 5 0.28 -10.18 6.39
C ALA A 5 0.68 -10.80 5.04
N ASN A 6 1.12 -12.05 5.04
CA ASN A 6 1.46 -12.79 3.83
C ASN A 6 0.23 -13.09 2.94
N TRP A 7 -0.94 -13.29 3.54
CA TRP A 7 -2.19 -13.38 2.78
C TRP A 7 -2.52 -12.03 2.11
N LEU A 8 -2.39 -10.93 2.85
CA LEU A 8 -2.62 -9.57 2.34
C LEU A 8 -1.64 -9.20 1.20
N ILE A 9 -0.38 -9.64 1.27
CA ILE A 9 0.59 -9.48 0.17
C ILE A 9 0.13 -10.18 -1.10
N ARG A 10 -0.42 -11.40 -0.99
CA ARG A 10 -0.87 -12.22 -2.14
C ARG A 10 -2.25 -11.86 -2.65
N ASN A 11 -3.02 -11.09 -1.89
CA ASN A 11 -4.38 -10.69 -2.23
C ASN A 11 -4.53 -9.18 -2.09
N PRO A 12 -3.93 -8.37 -2.99
CA PRO A 12 -4.13 -6.93 -2.99
C PRO A 12 -5.63 -6.56 -3.13
N PRO A 13 -6.10 -5.48 -2.48
CA PRO A 13 -7.40 -4.92 -2.77
C PRO A 13 -7.53 -4.53 -4.25
N ALA A 14 -8.75 -4.48 -4.77
CA ALA A 14 -8.99 -4.14 -6.18
C ALA A 14 -8.36 -2.79 -6.55
N ASN A 15 -7.79 -2.73 -7.77
CA ASN A 15 -7.13 -1.54 -8.33
C ASN A 15 -5.85 -1.11 -7.61
N LEU A 16 -5.27 -1.98 -6.76
CA LEU A 16 -4.02 -1.73 -6.06
C LEU A 16 -3.00 -2.84 -6.32
N VAL A 17 -1.73 -2.46 -6.32
CA VAL A 17 -0.59 -3.39 -6.42
C VAL A 17 0.21 -3.35 -5.13
N THR A 18 0.56 -4.52 -4.60
CA THR A 18 1.44 -4.62 -3.43
C THR A 18 2.84 -4.09 -3.72
N THR A 19 3.44 -3.39 -2.76
CA THR A 19 4.84 -2.97 -2.83
C THR A 19 5.78 -3.92 -2.09
N ALA A 20 5.26 -5.02 -1.54
CA ALA A 20 6.07 -5.99 -0.81
C ALA A 20 6.98 -6.78 -1.77
N PHE A 21 8.29 -6.76 -1.49
CA PHE A 21 9.30 -7.49 -2.28
C PHE A 21 9.48 -8.95 -1.86
N GLY A 22 8.83 -9.39 -0.79
CA GLY A 22 8.94 -10.74 -0.25
C GLY A 22 7.99 -10.99 0.93
N PRO A 23 7.92 -12.23 1.41
CA PRO A 23 7.07 -12.58 2.55
C PRO A 23 7.61 -11.96 3.86
N VAL A 24 6.68 -11.72 4.79
CA VAL A 24 6.98 -11.37 6.17
C VAL A 24 7.54 -12.60 6.91
N PRO A 25 8.69 -12.48 7.61
CA PRO A 25 9.27 -13.56 8.42
C PRO A 25 8.35 -14.04 9.56
N ASP A 26 8.43 -15.33 9.89
CA ASP A 26 7.53 -15.99 10.85
C ASP A 26 7.67 -15.49 12.30
N ASP A 27 8.81 -14.88 12.66
CA ASP A 27 9.07 -14.31 13.99
C ASP A 27 8.62 -12.85 14.14
N SER A 28 8.08 -12.25 13.08
CA SER A 28 7.61 -10.85 13.10
C SER A 28 6.39 -10.65 14.00
N THR A 29 6.43 -9.62 14.84
CA THR A 29 5.32 -9.22 15.73
C THR A 29 4.42 -8.13 15.15
N SER A 30 4.92 -7.41 14.14
CA SER A 30 4.18 -6.42 13.35
C SER A 30 4.65 -6.43 11.89
N ALA A 31 3.80 -6.00 10.96
CA ALA A 31 4.14 -5.82 9.56
C ALA A 31 3.32 -4.69 8.94
N MET A 32 3.91 -4.00 7.98
CA MET A 32 3.20 -3.06 7.11
C MET A 32 3.13 -3.66 5.70
N VAL A 33 1.92 -3.75 5.15
CA VAL A 33 1.70 -4.14 3.76
C VAL A 33 1.22 -2.91 3.02
N GLY A 34 2.10 -2.36 2.19
CA GLY A 34 1.84 -1.18 1.39
C GLY A 34 1.26 -1.55 0.02
N TYR A 35 0.37 -0.70 -0.46
CA TYR A 35 -0.24 -0.83 -1.77
C TYR A 35 -0.20 0.52 -2.49
N ILE A 36 0.28 0.49 -3.73
CA ILE A 36 0.19 1.62 -4.66
C ILE A 36 -1.00 1.44 -5.59
N PRO A 37 -1.58 2.52 -6.13
CA PRO A 37 -2.62 2.41 -7.14
C PRO A 37 -2.12 1.60 -8.35
N GLU A 38 -3.01 0.89 -9.04
CA GLU A 38 -2.76 0.48 -10.41
C GLU A 38 -2.73 1.71 -11.34
N PRO A 39 -2.08 1.64 -12.51
CA PRO A 39 -2.10 2.73 -13.48
C PRO A 39 -3.54 3.20 -13.80
N GLY A 40 -3.82 4.48 -13.54
CA GLY A 40 -5.15 5.07 -13.75
C GLY A 40 -6.03 5.13 -12.50
N SER A 41 -5.60 4.55 -11.38
CA SER A 41 -6.25 4.68 -10.07
C SER A 41 -5.61 5.77 -9.22
N GLN A 42 -6.32 6.29 -8.22
CA GLN A 42 -5.90 7.48 -7.46
C GLN A 42 -5.84 7.27 -5.94
N GLU A 43 -6.04 6.03 -5.48
CA GLU A 43 -6.09 5.68 -4.07
C GLU A 43 -4.96 4.69 -3.75
N GLY A 44 -4.17 4.99 -2.73
CA GLY A 44 -3.20 4.10 -2.14
C GLY A 44 -3.63 3.67 -0.74
N MET A 45 -3.02 2.61 -0.22
CA MET A 45 -3.36 2.08 1.10
C MET A 45 -2.16 1.45 1.79
N VAL A 46 -2.15 1.53 3.11
CA VAL A 46 -1.26 0.72 3.95
C VAL A 46 -2.08 -0.03 4.98
N TYR A 47 -1.86 -1.35 5.08
CA TYR A 47 -2.29 -2.13 6.23
C TYR A 47 -1.16 -2.27 7.23
N THR A 48 -1.39 -1.80 8.46
CA THR A 48 -0.56 -2.16 9.61
C THR A 48 -1.19 -3.35 10.31
N VAL A 49 -0.46 -4.46 10.37
CA VAL A 49 -0.89 -5.72 10.96
C VAL A 49 -0.05 -5.96 12.22
N VAL A 50 -0.69 -6.12 13.37
CA VAL A 50 0.01 -6.34 14.65
C VAL A 50 -0.54 -7.58 15.35
N LYS A 51 0.36 -8.35 15.97
CA LYS A 51 -0.03 -9.45 16.85
C LYS A 51 -0.59 -8.89 18.16
N ILE A 52 -1.74 -9.39 18.57
CA ILE A 52 -2.35 -9.12 19.88
C ILE A 52 -2.53 -10.44 20.64
N ALA A 53 -2.86 -10.39 21.93
CA ALA A 53 -2.94 -11.59 22.79
C ALA A 53 -3.83 -12.68 22.18
N ASP A 54 -5.02 -12.31 21.70
CA ASP A 54 -6.03 -13.24 21.17
C ASP A 54 -6.17 -13.17 19.64
N GLY A 55 -5.10 -12.79 18.92
CA GLY A 55 -5.09 -12.83 17.46
C GLY A 55 -4.31 -11.71 16.79
N VAL A 56 -4.98 -10.99 15.89
CA VAL A 56 -4.36 -9.98 15.02
C VAL A 56 -5.26 -8.76 14.96
N ALA A 57 -4.68 -7.56 15.11
CA ALA A 57 -5.35 -6.31 14.78
C ALA A 57 -4.81 -5.78 13.45
N VAL A 58 -5.71 -5.24 12.62
CA VAL A 58 -5.39 -4.64 11.33
C VAL A 58 -5.90 -3.21 11.31
N ARG A 59 -5.01 -2.27 11.03
CA ARG A 59 -5.35 -0.85 10.79
C ARG A 59 -5.12 -0.54 9.32
N ALA A 60 -6.14 0.06 8.70
CA ALA A 60 -6.06 0.56 7.34
C ALA A 60 -5.81 2.07 7.36
N GLU A 61 -4.83 2.51 6.58
CA GLU A 61 -4.60 3.92 6.28
C GLU A 61 -4.77 4.09 4.77
N ILE A 62 -5.78 4.88 4.39
CA ILE A 62 -6.14 5.12 2.99
C ILE A 62 -5.69 6.52 2.62
N ALA A 63 -4.90 6.62 1.56
CA ALA A 63 -4.49 7.89 0.97
C ALA A 63 -5.19 8.03 -0.38
N ALA A 64 -6.09 9.00 -0.48
CA ALA A 64 -6.78 9.33 -1.72
C ALA A 64 -6.39 10.74 -2.16
N LEU A 65 -6.14 10.92 -3.46
CA LEU A 65 -5.96 12.25 -4.02
C LEU A 65 -7.28 13.01 -3.94
N THR A 66 -7.22 14.26 -3.46
CA THR A 66 -8.38 15.15 -3.47
C THR A 66 -8.54 15.78 -4.85
N GLU A 67 -9.72 16.32 -5.16
CA GLU A 67 -9.96 17.07 -6.41
C GLU A 67 -9.01 18.26 -6.59
N SER A 68 -8.47 18.79 -5.49
CA SER A 68 -7.52 19.89 -5.48
C SER A 68 -6.05 19.44 -5.54
N ALA A 69 -5.77 18.14 -5.64
CA ALA A 69 -4.40 17.64 -5.70
C ALA A 69 -3.73 18.08 -7.00
N MET A 70 -2.54 18.66 -6.90
CA MET A 70 -1.77 19.15 -8.04
C MET A 70 -0.34 18.63 -7.97
N CYS A 71 0.19 18.21 -9.12
CA CYS A 71 1.59 17.83 -9.25
C CYS A 71 2.47 19.08 -9.43
N PRO A 72 3.60 19.23 -8.70
CA PRO A 72 4.55 20.32 -8.92
C PRO A 72 5.19 20.21 -10.30
N PRO A 73 5.37 21.31 -11.06
CA PRO A 73 5.87 21.25 -12.43
C PRO A 73 7.20 20.49 -12.53
N LEU A 74 7.33 19.68 -13.58
CA LEU A 74 8.55 18.91 -13.85
C LEU A 74 9.65 19.78 -14.47
N PRO A 75 10.94 19.44 -14.26
CA PRO A 75 12.04 20.00 -15.04
C PRO A 75 11.88 19.73 -16.53
N ASP A 76 12.56 20.51 -17.37
CA ASP A 76 12.56 20.31 -18.82
C ASP A 76 12.97 18.86 -19.18
N GLY A 77 12.09 18.19 -19.92
CA GLY A 77 12.28 16.78 -20.32
C GLY A 77 11.79 15.74 -19.31
N GLY A 78 11.22 16.13 -18.16
CA GLY A 78 10.59 15.21 -17.22
C GLY A 78 9.23 14.70 -17.71
N MET A 79 8.85 13.48 -17.29
CA MET A 79 7.51 12.93 -17.46
C MET A 79 6.98 12.41 -16.12
N TYR A 80 5.69 12.63 -15.84
CA TYR A 80 5.03 11.96 -14.71
C TYR A 80 4.71 10.51 -15.09
N GLY A 81 4.56 9.67 -14.06
CA GLY A 81 3.85 8.42 -14.20
C GLY A 81 2.36 8.62 -14.51
N ALA A 82 1.62 7.52 -14.67
CA ALA A 82 0.16 7.54 -14.73
C ALA A 82 -0.42 8.18 -13.45
N PRO A 83 -1.69 8.64 -13.46
CA PRO A 83 -2.37 9.06 -12.23
C PRO A 83 -2.17 8.04 -11.11
N GLY A 84 -1.81 8.52 -9.91
CA GLY A 84 -1.50 7.70 -8.75
C GLY A 84 -0.08 7.10 -8.70
N GLN A 85 0.77 7.33 -9.71
CA GLN A 85 2.16 6.84 -9.78
C GLN A 85 3.21 7.95 -9.61
N GLY A 86 2.80 9.11 -9.09
CA GLY A 86 3.61 10.33 -8.97
C GLY A 86 4.33 10.45 -7.63
#